data_AF-A0A8H4PXS3-F1
#
_entry.id   AF-A0A8H4PXS3-F1
#
_cell.length_a   1.000
_cell.length_b   1.000
_cell.length_c   1.000
_cell.angle_alpha   90.00
_cell.angle_beta   90.00
_cell.angle_gamma   90.00
#
_symmetry.space_group_name_H-M   'P 1'
#
loop_
_entity.id
_entity.type
_entity.pdbx_description
1 polymer ?
#
loop_
_entity_poly.entity_id
_entity_poly.type
_entity_poly.pdbx_seq_one_letter_code
_entity_poly.pdbx_strand_id
1 'polypeptide(L)'
;MGSGNAKAHQRRQLVERIRSKRLSQLPVGVVPAKPKLVGFYAKQASNAERTEYFDRKKRTDLLNILSFCDQLKPQLLADVLVSVSRKHPELPIFDDPDWKANLPGRAAHPKSNSTSQSVRMSGQPRHGLALLNAKESRRPQGRPRLTKQTAVAEAEVAQAEIAVGYGGDLSHPPTWPKAGQGLYAQLPPEDEDREFLVDDNDEEAFSHFMVDAVGKPMAVSACA
;
A
#
# COMPACT_ATOMS: atom_id res chain seq x y z
N MET A 1 20.84 -14.75 49.35
CA MET A 1 20.32 -14.90 47.97
C MET A 1 19.28 -13.82 47.55
N GLY A 2 19.00 -12.75 48.33
CA GLY A 2 17.91 -11.80 48.03
C GLY A 2 18.22 -10.62 47.09
N SER A 3 19.49 -10.25 46.88
CA SER A 3 19.84 -8.99 46.17
C SER A 3 19.62 -9.05 44.64
N GLY A 4 19.82 -10.20 44.00
CA GLY A 4 19.66 -10.35 42.55
C GLY A 4 18.20 -10.22 42.08
N ASN A 5 17.25 -10.73 42.88
CA ASN A 5 15.83 -10.70 42.53
C ASN A 5 15.26 -9.28 42.65
N ALA A 6 15.70 -8.51 43.65
CA ALA A 6 15.34 -7.10 43.82
C ALA A 6 15.81 -6.24 42.63
N LYS A 7 17.06 -6.40 42.19
CA LYS A 7 17.62 -5.70 41.01
C LYS A 7 16.86 -6.05 39.73
N ALA A 8 16.53 -7.32 39.53
CA ALA A 8 15.75 -7.76 38.37
C ALA A 8 14.34 -7.15 38.35
N HIS A 9 13.68 -7.07 39.51
CA HIS A 9 12.38 -6.45 39.64
C HIS A 9 12.42 -4.95 39.35
N GLN A 10 13.40 -4.23 39.92
CA GLN A 10 13.61 -2.81 39.65
C GLN A 10 13.88 -2.53 38.16
N ARG A 11 14.68 -3.38 37.49
CA ARG A 11 14.90 -3.29 36.04
C ARG A 11 13.59 -3.48 35.26
N ARG A 12 12.76 -4.46 35.63
CA ARG A 12 11.46 -4.69 34.97
C ARG A 12 10.53 -3.49 35.12
N GLN A 13 10.45 -2.91 36.32
CA GLN A 13 9.66 -1.71 36.57
C GLN A 13 10.15 -0.52 35.72
N LEU A 14 11.47 -0.32 35.64
CA LEU A 14 12.05 0.72 34.78
C LEU A 14 11.69 0.51 33.31
N VAL A 15 11.76 -0.73 32.82
CA VAL A 15 11.38 -1.09 31.45
C VAL A 15 9.89 -0.80 31.20
N GLU A 16 9.00 -1.18 32.12
CA GLU A 16 7.57 -0.88 32.00
C GLU A 16 7.29 0.63 32.01
N ARG A 17 8.02 1.40 32.82
CA ARG A 17 7.91 2.87 32.86
C ARG A 17 8.34 3.52 31.55
N ILE A 18 9.45 3.06 30.97
CA ILE A 18 9.92 3.57 29.67
C ILE A 18 8.93 3.17 28.56
N ARG A 19 8.45 1.92 28.59
CA ARG A 19 7.48 1.42 27.62
C ARG A 19 6.19 2.22 27.66
N SER A 20 5.57 2.38 28.83
CA SER A 20 4.32 3.12 28.99
C SER A 20 4.45 4.55 28.47
N LYS A 21 5.54 5.25 28.83
CA LYS A 21 5.81 6.61 28.31
C LYS A 21 5.91 6.66 26.78
N ARG A 22 6.46 5.64 26.13
CA ARG A 22 6.56 5.59 24.66
C ARG A 22 5.22 5.25 24.01
N LEU A 23 4.49 4.30 24.59
CA LEU A 23 3.17 3.93 24.07
C LEU A 23 2.16 5.08 24.20
N SER A 24 2.31 5.95 25.20
CA SER A 24 1.49 7.16 25.32
C SER A 24 1.84 8.27 24.33
N GLN A 25 2.95 8.17 23.60
CA GLN A 25 3.38 9.14 22.58
C GLN A 25 2.96 8.71 21.17
N LEU A 26 2.27 7.57 21.03
CA LEU A 26 1.85 7.07 19.73
C LEU A 26 0.68 7.88 19.16
N PRO A 27 0.51 7.89 17.82
CA PRO A 27 -0.63 8.53 17.18
C PRO A 27 -1.97 8.03 17.71
N VAL A 28 -2.97 8.91 17.68
CA VAL A 28 -4.33 8.59 18.13
C VAL A 28 -4.89 7.43 17.30
N GLY A 29 -5.42 6.41 17.98
CA GLY A 29 -5.98 5.21 17.34
C GLY A 29 -5.02 4.03 17.20
N VAL A 30 -3.72 4.21 17.48
CA VAL A 30 -2.76 3.10 17.49
C VAL A 30 -2.72 2.44 18.87
N VAL A 31 -3.17 1.20 18.97
CA VAL A 31 -3.18 0.43 20.22
C VAL A 31 -2.64 -0.98 19.98
N PRO A 32 -1.46 -1.31 20.52
CA PRO A 32 -0.93 -2.66 20.43
C PRO A 32 -1.83 -3.65 21.20
N ALA A 33 -2.16 -4.77 20.58
CA ALA A 33 -2.96 -5.84 21.21
C ALA A 33 -2.32 -6.40 22.49
N LYS A 34 -0.98 -6.42 22.54
CA LYS A 34 -0.19 -6.81 23.71
C LYS A 34 0.92 -5.78 23.97
N PRO A 35 0.71 -4.79 24.84
CA PRO A 35 1.66 -3.70 25.04
C PRO A 35 3.03 -4.20 25.51
N LYS A 36 3.08 -5.28 26.31
CA LYS A 36 4.32 -5.87 26.83
C LYS A 36 5.29 -6.38 25.75
N LEU A 37 4.80 -6.62 24.52
CA LEU A 37 5.61 -7.14 23.41
C LEU A 37 6.36 -6.05 22.64
N VAL A 38 5.90 -4.79 22.73
CA VAL A 38 6.38 -3.69 21.88
C VAL A 38 6.86 -2.49 22.71
N GLY A 39 7.30 -1.42 22.04
CA GLY A 39 7.72 -0.15 22.67
C GLY A 39 9.24 0.11 22.67
N PHE A 40 10.04 -0.71 21.99
CA PHE A 40 11.48 -0.53 21.89
C PHE A 40 11.99 -0.72 20.46
N TYR A 41 12.94 0.12 20.06
CA TYR A 41 13.62 0.05 18.78
C TYR A 41 14.72 -1.02 18.79
N ALA A 42 15.03 -1.59 17.62
CA ALA A 42 16.07 -2.58 17.44
C ALA A 42 17.50 -2.04 17.65
N LYS A 43 17.68 -0.71 17.68
CA LYS A 43 19.01 -0.06 17.74
C LYS A 43 19.93 -0.61 16.64
N GLN A 44 21.21 -0.83 16.96
CA GLN A 44 22.24 -1.35 16.07
C GLN A 44 22.26 -2.89 15.96
N ALA A 45 21.09 -3.55 16.01
CA ALA A 45 21.02 -5.00 15.84
C ALA A 45 21.42 -5.41 14.41
N SER A 46 22.13 -6.52 14.27
CA SER A 46 22.42 -7.16 12.98
C SER A 46 21.19 -7.92 12.44
N ASN A 47 21.22 -8.28 11.15
CA ASN A 47 20.13 -9.09 10.56
C ASN A 47 20.01 -10.47 11.21
N ALA A 48 21.13 -11.10 11.58
CA ALA A 48 21.13 -12.39 12.26
C ALA A 48 20.45 -12.31 13.64
N GLU A 49 20.78 -11.28 14.44
CA GLU A 49 20.16 -11.08 15.76
C GLU A 49 18.66 -10.76 15.65
N ARG A 50 18.25 -10.00 14.63
CA ARG A 50 16.83 -9.74 14.35
C ARG A 50 16.09 -11.04 14.02
N THR A 51 16.66 -11.87 13.13
CA THR A 51 16.08 -13.17 12.77
C THR A 51 15.94 -14.07 13.99
N GLU A 52 17.00 -14.22 14.79
CA GLU A 52 16.96 -15.03 16.01
C GLU A 52 15.93 -14.51 17.02
N TYR A 53 15.84 -13.18 17.19
CA TYR A 53 14.88 -12.57 18.08
C TYR A 53 13.43 -12.93 17.71
N PHE A 54 13.09 -12.85 16.41
CA PHE A 54 11.74 -13.16 15.94
C PHE A 54 11.46 -14.67 15.90
N ASP A 55 12.45 -15.49 15.57
CA ASP A 55 12.31 -16.95 15.55
C ASP A 55 11.98 -17.53 16.94
N ARG A 56 12.56 -16.95 18.00
CA ARG A 56 12.26 -17.34 19.39
C ARG A 56 10.88 -16.91 19.89
N LYS A 57 10.10 -16.13 19.13
CA LYS A 57 8.77 -15.66 19.54
C LYS A 57 7.68 -16.65 19.13
N LYS A 58 6.61 -16.68 19.92
CA LYS A 58 5.41 -17.44 19.55
C LYS A 58 4.78 -16.85 18.30
N ARG A 59 4.25 -17.70 17.41
CA ARG A 59 3.53 -17.28 16.19
C ARG A 59 2.46 -16.23 16.46
N THR A 60 1.70 -16.38 17.55
CA THR A 60 0.67 -15.40 17.94
C THR A 60 1.25 -14.05 18.34
N ASP A 61 2.42 -14.03 19.00
CA ASP A 61 3.09 -12.80 19.38
C ASP A 61 3.65 -12.07 18.15
N LEU A 62 4.21 -12.81 17.18
CA LEU A 62 4.64 -12.25 15.89
C LEU A 62 3.49 -11.57 15.13
N LEU A 63 2.32 -12.21 15.06
CA LEU A 63 1.14 -11.61 14.43
C LEU A 63 0.65 -10.36 15.17
N ASN A 64 0.69 -10.36 16.51
CA ASN A 64 0.34 -9.18 17.31
C ASN A 64 1.32 -8.01 17.09
N ILE A 65 2.61 -8.31 16.94
CA ILE A 65 3.63 -7.31 16.60
C ILE A 65 3.40 -6.77 15.19
N LEU A 66 3.18 -7.66 14.21
CA LEU A 66 2.94 -7.26 12.82
C LEU A 66 1.68 -6.38 12.68
N SER A 67 0.60 -6.76 13.35
CA SER A 67 -0.63 -5.95 13.39
C SER A 67 -0.38 -4.56 13.99
N PHE A 68 0.46 -4.45 15.01
CA PHE A 68 0.86 -3.14 15.55
C PHE A 68 1.71 -2.34 14.55
N CYS A 69 2.63 -2.98 13.83
CA CYS A 69 3.42 -2.30 12.80
C CYS A 69 2.55 -1.76 11.66
N ASP A 70 1.52 -2.51 11.25
CA ASP A 70 0.56 -2.07 10.21
C ASP A 70 -0.30 -0.88 10.66
N GLN A 71 -0.63 -0.78 11.96
CA GLN A 71 -1.28 0.40 12.52
C GLN A 71 -0.37 1.66 12.50
N LEU A 72 0.94 1.48 12.63
CA LEU A 72 1.91 2.59 12.60
C LEU A 72 2.22 3.07 11.19
N LYS A 73 2.32 2.13 10.25
CA LYS A 73 2.63 2.41 8.85
C LYS A 73 1.56 1.76 7.98
N PRO A 74 0.56 2.53 7.51
CA PRO A 74 -0.43 2.03 6.57
C PRO A 74 0.27 1.38 5.37
N GLN A 75 -0.33 0.32 4.81
CA GLN A 75 0.20 -0.49 3.70
C GLN A 75 1.41 -1.36 4.03
N LEU A 76 1.99 -1.30 5.23
CA LEU A 76 3.13 -2.15 5.59
C LEU A 76 2.80 -3.64 5.44
N LEU A 77 1.60 -4.07 5.84
CA LEU A 77 1.20 -5.47 5.67
C LEU A 77 1.14 -5.86 4.20
N ALA A 78 0.62 -4.99 3.33
CA ALA A 78 0.59 -5.22 1.89
C ALA A 78 2.01 -5.32 1.32
N ASP A 79 2.91 -4.40 1.67
CA ASP A 79 4.32 -4.41 1.24
C ASP A 79 5.08 -5.67 1.67
N VAL A 80 4.82 -6.12 2.91
CA VAL A 80 5.38 -7.38 3.42
C VAL A 80 4.84 -8.57 2.62
N LEU A 81 3.53 -8.61 2.34
CA LEU A 81 2.93 -9.69 1.55
C LEU A 81 3.44 -9.70 0.10
N VAL A 82 3.63 -8.52 -0.52
CA VAL A 82 4.27 -8.39 -1.85
C VAL A 82 5.72 -8.88 -1.79
N SER A 83 6.46 -8.54 -0.73
CA SER A 83 7.83 -9.03 -0.55
C SER A 83 7.89 -10.54 -0.40
N VAL A 84 6.93 -11.13 0.34
CA VAL A 84 6.79 -12.58 0.49
C VAL A 84 6.43 -13.23 -0.84
N SER A 85 5.47 -12.69 -1.59
CA SER A 85 5.05 -13.24 -2.89
C SER A 85 6.16 -13.19 -3.94
N ARG A 86 7.06 -12.19 -3.86
CA ARG A 86 8.25 -12.09 -4.72
C ARG A 86 9.33 -13.10 -4.34
N LYS A 87 9.54 -13.34 -3.04
CA LYS A 87 10.56 -14.28 -2.55
C LYS A 87 10.13 -15.74 -2.65
N HIS A 88 8.83 -15.98 -2.55
CA HIS A 88 8.22 -17.31 -2.50
C HIS A 88 7.03 -17.37 -3.47
N PRO A 89 7.28 -17.38 -4.80
CA PRO A 89 6.23 -17.42 -5.82
C PRO A 89 5.39 -18.71 -5.78
N GLU A 90 5.89 -19.76 -5.13
CA GLU A 90 5.21 -21.04 -4.94
C GLU A 90 4.07 -21.00 -3.91
N LEU A 91 3.97 -19.93 -3.12
CA LEU A 91 2.96 -19.86 -2.05
C LEU A 91 1.56 -19.57 -2.61
N PRO A 92 0.54 -20.40 -2.30
CA PRO A 92 -0.84 -20.18 -2.73
C PRO A 92 -1.54 -19.15 -1.82
N ILE A 93 -1.05 -17.90 -1.83
CA ILE A 93 -1.57 -16.79 -1.00
C ILE A 93 -2.57 -15.89 -1.72
N PHE A 94 -2.76 -16.09 -3.03
CA PHE A 94 -3.78 -15.41 -3.83
C PHE A 94 -5.10 -16.18 -3.79
N ASP A 95 -6.22 -15.47 -3.84
CA ASP A 95 -7.57 -16.00 -3.73
C ASP A 95 -8.09 -16.64 -5.03
N ASP A 96 -7.58 -16.21 -6.18
CA ASP A 96 -7.98 -16.67 -7.52
C ASP A 96 -6.73 -16.94 -8.39
N PRO A 97 -6.67 -18.02 -9.19
CA PRO A 97 -5.62 -18.19 -10.20
C PRO A 97 -5.50 -17.00 -11.17
N ASP A 98 -6.63 -16.37 -11.54
CA ASP A 98 -6.69 -15.22 -12.44
C ASP A 98 -6.86 -13.89 -11.68
N TRP A 99 -6.32 -13.79 -10.45
CA TRP A 99 -6.42 -12.60 -9.57
C TRP A 99 -6.09 -11.27 -10.27
N LYS A 100 -5.21 -11.28 -11.28
CA LYS A 100 -4.84 -10.08 -12.07
C LYS A 100 -6.00 -9.52 -12.90
N ALA A 101 -6.96 -10.35 -13.30
CA ALA A 101 -8.13 -9.92 -14.07
C ALA A 101 -9.14 -9.15 -13.21
N ASN A 102 -9.16 -9.41 -11.90
CA ASN A 102 -10.08 -8.81 -10.94
C ASN A 102 -9.62 -7.43 -10.41
N LEU A 103 -8.49 -6.90 -10.90
CA LEU A 103 -7.97 -5.61 -10.45
C LEU A 103 -8.75 -4.44 -11.09
N PRO A 104 -9.23 -3.46 -10.30
CA PRO A 104 -10.12 -2.39 -10.76
C PRO A 104 -9.50 -1.43 -11.80
N GLY A 105 -8.20 -1.53 -12.07
CA GLY A 105 -7.50 -0.72 -13.09
C GLY A 105 -7.40 -1.37 -14.48
N ARG A 106 -7.77 -2.66 -14.64
CA ARG A 106 -7.69 -3.38 -15.93
C ARG A 106 -9.04 -3.65 -16.57
N ALA A 107 -10.13 -3.51 -15.81
CA ALA A 107 -11.50 -3.65 -16.30
C ALA A 107 -11.99 -2.39 -17.02
N ALA A 108 -11.28 -1.99 -18.08
CA ALA A 108 -11.81 -1.07 -19.09
C ALA A 108 -12.26 -1.85 -20.34
N HIS A 109 -13.02 -2.94 -20.15
CA HIS A 109 -13.85 -3.53 -21.21
C HIS A 109 -15.15 -4.07 -20.59
N PRO A 110 -16.32 -3.49 -20.92
CA PRO A 110 -17.57 -3.82 -20.26
C PRO A 110 -18.27 -4.95 -21.01
N LYS A 111 -18.07 -6.22 -20.63
CA LYS A 111 -19.01 -7.31 -20.95
C LYS A 111 -18.92 -8.43 -19.91
N SER A 112 -19.74 -8.35 -18.87
CA SER A 112 -20.65 -9.46 -18.50
C SER A 112 -21.45 -9.05 -17.28
N ASN A 113 -22.77 -9.00 -17.45
CA ASN A 113 -23.72 -8.89 -16.35
C ASN A 113 -23.64 -10.15 -15.48
N SER A 114 -23.13 -10.05 -14.26
CA SER A 114 -23.59 -10.87 -13.16
C SER A 114 -24.02 -9.97 -12.01
N THR A 115 -25.33 -9.84 -11.88
CA THR A 115 -25.99 -9.27 -10.73
C THR A 115 -25.67 -10.13 -9.51
N SER A 116 -24.92 -9.57 -8.56
CA SER A 116 -25.01 -9.93 -7.15
C SER A 116 -24.70 -8.69 -6.34
N GLN A 117 -25.77 -7.94 -6.06
CA GLN A 117 -25.77 -6.92 -5.01
C GLN A 117 -25.54 -7.61 -3.67
N SER A 118 -24.42 -7.34 -3.01
CA SER A 118 -24.31 -7.54 -1.56
C SER A 118 -24.33 -6.17 -0.90
N VAL A 119 -25.46 -5.91 -0.24
CA VAL A 119 -25.77 -4.72 0.54
C VAL A 119 -24.82 -4.66 1.74
N ARG A 120 -24.15 -3.51 1.90
CA ARG A 120 -23.39 -3.16 3.10
C ARG A 120 -24.32 -3.12 4.30
N MET A 121 -24.02 -3.82 5.38
CA MET A 121 -24.49 -3.50 6.73
C MET A 121 -23.33 -3.57 7.72
N SER A 122 -23.13 -2.45 8.40
CA SER A 122 -22.20 -2.24 9.50
C SER A 122 -22.63 -3.01 10.76
N GLY A 123 -21.68 -3.69 11.43
CA GLY A 123 -21.72 -3.94 12.87
C GLY A 123 -21.56 -5.39 13.38
N GLN A 124 -20.31 -5.92 13.40
CA GLN A 124 -19.74 -6.96 14.32
C GLN A 124 -20.49 -8.31 14.54
N PRO A 125 -19.92 -9.31 15.25
CA PRO A 125 -18.64 -10.00 15.03
C PRO A 125 -18.77 -11.55 14.93
N ARG A 126 -17.83 -12.17 14.18
CA ARG A 126 -17.10 -13.44 14.46
C ARG A 126 -17.85 -14.80 14.63
N HIS A 127 -17.41 -15.73 13.76
CA HIS A 127 -17.27 -17.19 13.91
C HIS A 127 -18.53 -18.09 14.00
N GLY A 128 -18.74 -18.90 12.95
CA GLY A 128 -19.54 -20.12 13.02
C GLY A 128 -19.58 -20.88 11.68
N LEU A 129 -19.04 -22.09 11.65
CA LEU A 129 -19.19 -23.07 10.57
C LEU A 129 -20.49 -23.87 10.80
N ALA A 130 -21.39 -23.94 9.81
CA ALA A 130 -22.42 -24.99 9.63
C ALA A 130 -23.11 -24.79 8.26
N LEU A 131 -22.88 -25.65 7.26
CA LEU A 131 -23.60 -26.90 6.94
C LEU A 131 -25.06 -26.70 6.46
N LEU A 132 -25.21 -26.78 5.13
CA LEU A 132 -26.24 -27.43 4.31
C LEU A 132 -27.58 -27.82 4.97
N ASN A 133 -28.69 -27.31 4.43
CA ASN A 133 -29.75 -28.18 3.91
C ASN A 133 -30.76 -27.46 3.00
N ALA A 134 -31.22 -28.20 2.00
CA ALA A 134 -32.18 -27.82 0.97
C ALA A 134 -33.60 -28.29 1.31
N LYS A 135 -34.63 -27.52 0.88
CA LYS A 135 -35.96 -27.94 0.40
C LYS A 135 -36.80 -26.68 0.14
N GLU A 136 -37.05 -26.33 -1.11
CA GLU A 136 -38.28 -26.63 -1.87
C GLU A 136 -39.55 -25.93 -1.35
N SER A 137 -40.12 -25.01 -2.14
CA SER A 137 -41.53 -25.05 -2.59
C SER A 137 -41.90 -23.83 -3.47
N ARG A 138 -42.24 -24.11 -4.75
CA ARG A 138 -43.42 -23.70 -5.58
C ARG A 138 -44.07 -22.31 -5.32
N ARG A 139 -44.58 -21.52 -6.28
CA ARG A 139 -44.79 -21.47 -7.75
C ARG A 139 -45.38 -20.05 -8.09
N PRO A 140 -45.56 -19.65 -9.36
CA PRO A 140 -45.54 -18.25 -9.85
C PRO A 140 -46.90 -17.66 -10.28
N GLN A 141 -47.00 -16.33 -10.36
CA GLN A 141 -48.00 -15.50 -11.11
C GLN A 141 -47.46 -14.05 -11.08
N GLY A 142 -47.47 -13.20 -12.12
CA GLY A 142 -48.32 -13.04 -13.29
C GLY A 142 -47.69 -12.06 -14.32
N ARG A 143 -48.42 -11.88 -15.43
CA ARG A 143 -48.02 -11.50 -16.80
C ARG A 143 -47.59 -10.04 -17.10
N PRO A 144 -47.07 -9.77 -18.31
CA PRO A 144 -46.39 -8.53 -18.74
C PRO A 144 -47.25 -7.58 -19.60
N ARG A 145 -46.73 -6.37 -19.91
CA ARG A 145 -47.03 -5.47 -21.07
C ARG A 145 -45.94 -4.36 -21.11
N LEU A 146 -45.09 -4.25 -22.14
CA LEU A 146 -45.22 -3.55 -23.45
C LEU A 146 -45.37 -2.02 -23.28
N THR A 147 -44.49 -1.12 -23.78
CA THR A 147 -44.22 -0.67 -25.18
C THR A 147 -42.98 0.28 -25.18
N LYS A 148 -41.95 0.05 -26.00
CA LYS A 148 -41.60 0.71 -27.29
C LYS A 148 -41.15 2.21 -27.24
N GLN A 149 -39.97 2.49 -27.83
CA GLN A 149 -39.63 3.51 -28.87
C GLN A 149 -38.35 4.39 -28.67
N THR A 150 -37.36 4.16 -29.58
CA THR A 150 -36.53 5.09 -30.42
C THR A 150 -35.69 6.23 -29.80
N ALA A 151 -34.53 6.71 -30.29
CA ALA A 151 -33.69 6.60 -31.52
C ALA A 151 -32.28 7.21 -31.20
N VAL A 152 -31.14 6.65 -31.66
CA VAL A 152 -30.23 7.07 -32.79
C VAL A 152 -29.06 8.02 -32.43
N ALA A 153 -27.91 7.77 -33.12
CA ALA A 153 -26.62 8.48 -33.27
C ALA A 153 -25.53 8.14 -32.23
N GLU A 154 -24.47 7.37 -32.50
CA GLU A 154 -23.49 7.29 -33.61
C GLU A 154 -22.57 8.52 -33.73
N ALA A 155 -21.33 8.38 -33.28
CA ALA A 155 -20.16 9.06 -33.81
C ALA A 155 -18.90 8.23 -33.46
N GLU A 156 -18.30 7.72 -34.52
CA GLU A 156 -17.13 6.85 -34.57
C GLU A 156 -15.80 7.64 -34.59
N VAL A 157 -14.74 6.98 -34.10
CA VAL A 157 -13.35 6.94 -34.64
C VAL A 157 -12.52 8.24 -34.50
N ALA A 158 -11.29 8.26 -33.96
CA ALA A 158 -10.16 7.45 -34.37
C ALA A 158 -9.08 7.28 -33.29
N GLN A 159 -8.49 6.08 -33.32
CA GLN A 159 -7.20 5.73 -32.76
C GLN A 159 -6.08 6.46 -33.52
N ALA A 160 -5.04 6.90 -32.82
CA ALA A 160 -3.74 7.17 -33.41
C ALA A 160 -2.65 6.61 -32.51
N GLU A 161 -1.80 5.80 -33.14
CA GLU A 161 -0.76 4.95 -32.57
C GLU A 161 0.35 5.71 -31.85
N ILE A 162 0.94 5.00 -30.89
CA ILE A 162 2.16 5.37 -30.17
C ILE A 162 3.36 5.10 -31.08
N ALA A 163 4.12 6.15 -31.41
CA ALA A 163 5.48 6.02 -31.94
C ALA A 163 6.45 6.76 -31.02
N VAL A 164 7.21 5.99 -30.22
CA VAL A 164 8.35 6.48 -29.46
C VAL A 164 9.56 6.51 -30.41
N GLY A 165 10.00 7.71 -30.77
CA GLY A 165 11.21 7.96 -31.56
C GLY A 165 12.12 8.94 -30.83
N TYR A 166 13.34 8.51 -30.54
CA TYR A 166 14.41 9.31 -29.93
C TYR A 166 14.77 10.51 -30.82
N GLY A 167 14.63 11.73 -30.29
CA GLY A 167 15.23 12.95 -30.86
C GLY A 167 14.47 13.57 -32.06
N GLY A 168 13.40 14.31 -31.77
CA GLY A 168 12.73 15.15 -32.76
C GLY A 168 11.38 15.62 -32.25
N ASP A 169 11.24 16.95 -32.11
CA ASP A 169 10.01 17.72 -31.88
C ASP A 169 8.76 16.87 -31.57
N LEU A 170 8.52 16.58 -30.29
CA LEU A 170 7.20 16.19 -29.80
C LEU A 170 6.29 17.42 -29.90
N SER A 171 5.96 17.79 -31.13
CA SER A 171 5.06 18.88 -31.42
C SER A 171 3.73 18.51 -30.79
N HIS A 172 3.44 19.13 -29.65
CA HIS A 172 2.17 18.97 -28.97
C HIS A 172 1.05 19.21 -29.99
N PRO A 173 -0.12 18.56 -29.82
CA PRO A 173 -1.23 18.79 -30.74
C PRO A 173 -1.46 20.31 -30.91
N PRO A 174 -1.81 20.78 -32.11
CA PRO A 174 -1.90 22.23 -32.41
C PRO A 174 -2.84 23.02 -31.49
N THR A 175 -3.72 22.30 -30.79
CA THR A 175 -4.67 22.81 -29.80
C THR A 175 -4.06 23.02 -28.41
N TRP A 176 -2.82 22.58 -28.18
CA TRP A 176 -2.14 22.73 -26.90
C TRP A 176 -1.62 24.17 -26.76
N PRO A 177 -1.94 24.88 -25.66
CA PRO A 177 -1.42 26.22 -25.44
C PRO A 177 0.11 26.21 -25.37
N LYS A 178 0.77 27.14 -26.05
CA LYS A 178 2.23 27.30 -25.91
C LYS A 178 2.60 27.64 -24.47
N ALA A 179 3.85 27.41 -24.07
CA ALA A 179 4.33 27.81 -22.76
C ALA A 179 4.02 29.30 -22.50
N GLY A 180 3.41 29.60 -21.35
CA GLY A 180 2.94 30.95 -21.01
C GLY A 180 1.60 31.36 -21.65
N GLN A 181 0.89 30.45 -22.32
CA GLN A 181 -0.47 30.65 -22.82
C GLN A 181 -1.46 29.69 -22.17
N GLY A 182 -2.75 30.03 -22.23
CA GLY A 182 -3.84 29.22 -21.65
C GLY A 182 -4.19 29.64 -20.22
N LEU A 183 -5.22 29.00 -19.66
CA LEU A 183 -5.78 29.36 -18.35
C LEU A 183 -4.78 29.23 -17.20
N TYR A 184 -3.87 28.25 -17.29
CA TYR A 184 -2.85 28.02 -16.27
C TYR A 184 -1.75 29.10 -16.25
N ALA A 185 -1.55 29.85 -17.34
CA ALA A 185 -0.58 30.95 -17.37
C ALA A 185 -1.04 32.19 -16.59
N GLN A 186 -2.32 32.25 -16.24
CA GLN A 186 -2.89 33.32 -15.40
C GLN A 186 -2.85 32.99 -13.91
N LEU A 187 -2.42 31.77 -13.55
CA LEU A 187 -2.28 31.40 -12.15
C LEU A 187 -1.07 32.15 -11.55
N PRO A 188 -1.20 32.64 -10.32
CA PRO A 188 -0.05 33.18 -9.59
C PRO A 188 1.03 32.11 -9.42
N PRO A 189 2.29 32.50 -9.22
CA PRO A 189 3.36 31.56 -8.90
C PRO A 189 2.99 30.69 -7.70
N GLU A 190 3.00 29.37 -7.89
CA GLU A 190 2.71 28.38 -6.83
C GLU A 190 3.95 28.23 -5.94
N ASP A 191 4.22 29.23 -5.09
CA ASP A 191 5.35 29.22 -4.17
C ASP A 191 5.07 28.41 -2.89
N GLU A 192 3.80 28.14 -2.58
CA GLU A 192 3.35 27.45 -1.36
C GLU A 192 3.74 25.95 -1.36
N ASP A 193 3.79 25.31 -2.53
CA ASP A 193 4.13 23.89 -2.66
C ASP A 193 5.64 23.63 -2.67
N ARG A 194 6.46 24.69 -2.77
CA ARG A 194 7.93 24.55 -2.84
C ARG A 194 8.52 23.91 -1.58
N GLU A 195 7.94 24.18 -0.42
CA GLU A 195 8.39 23.60 0.85
C GLU A 195 8.11 22.09 0.94
N PHE A 196 7.14 21.57 0.18
CA PHE A 196 6.82 20.14 0.11
C PHE A 196 7.60 19.39 -0.98
N LEU A 197 8.19 20.11 -1.93
CA LEU A 197 8.94 19.55 -3.07
C LEU A 197 10.46 19.50 -2.83
N VAL A 198 10.95 20.18 -1.79
CA VAL A 198 12.35 20.12 -1.37
C VAL A 198 12.45 19.07 -0.27
N ASP A 199 12.99 17.89 -0.60
CA ASP A 199 13.36 16.89 0.41
C ASP A 199 14.76 17.21 0.95
N ASP A 200 15.00 16.98 2.24
CA ASP A 200 16.31 17.15 2.88
C ASP A 200 17.39 16.24 2.23
N ASN A 201 16.96 15.26 1.41
CA ASN A 201 17.80 14.27 0.74
C ASN A 201 17.91 14.46 -0.79
N ASP A 202 17.45 15.58 -1.35
CA ASP A 202 17.46 15.79 -2.80
C ASP A 202 18.89 15.88 -3.39
N GLU A 203 19.87 16.33 -2.59
CA GLU A 203 21.28 16.39 -3.00
C GLU A 203 21.88 14.99 -3.28
N GLU A 204 21.40 13.96 -2.58
CA GLU A 204 21.83 12.57 -2.80
C GLU A 204 21.03 11.87 -3.90
N ALA A 205 19.76 12.26 -4.11
CA ALA A 205 18.85 11.65 -5.08
C ALA A 205 19.33 11.83 -6.54
N PHE A 206 20.07 12.91 -6.82
CA PHE A 206 20.66 13.17 -8.13
C PHE A 206 22.20 13.09 -8.15
N SER A 207 22.81 12.47 -7.13
CA SER A 207 24.27 12.29 -7.12
C SER A 207 24.70 11.32 -8.22
N HIS A 208 25.32 11.86 -9.26
CA HIS A 208 25.96 11.06 -10.31
C HIS A 208 27.42 10.86 -9.93
N PHE A 209 27.81 9.62 -9.63
CA PHE A 209 29.23 9.29 -9.46
C PHE A 209 29.71 8.53 -10.69
N MET A 210 30.88 8.91 -11.20
CA MET A 210 31.56 8.12 -12.23
C MET A 210 32.39 7.03 -11.57
N VAL A 211 32.62 5.93 -12.27
CA VAL A 211 33.41 4.80 -11.78
C VAL A 211 34.57 4.57 -12.73
N ASP A 212 35.79 4.48 -12.19
CA ASP A 212 37.00 4.16 -12.96
C ASP A 212 36.95 2.71 -13.52
N ALA A 213 37.80 2.38 -14.48
CA ALA A 213 37.92 1.04 -15.08
C ALA A 213 38.18 -0.09 -14.06
N VAL A 214 38.63 0.26 -12.85
CA VAL A 214 38.89 -0.65 -11.72
C VAL A 214 37.70 -0.70 -10.73
N GLY A 215 36.57 -0.06 -11.03
CA GLY A 215 35.38 -0.11 -10.19
C GLY A 215 35.36 0.88 -9.01
N LYS A 216 36.28 1.85 -8.97
CA LYS A 216 36.37 2.84 -7.89
C LYS A 216 35.60 4.12 -8.23
N PRO A 217 34.80 4.68 -7.30
CA PRO A 217 34.10 5.94 -7.55
C PRO A 217 35.10 7.08 -7.72
N MET A 218 34.95 7.85 -8.80
CA MET A 218 35.72 9.06 -9.09
C MET A 218 34.85 10.28 -8.80
N ALA A 219 35.40 11.25 -8.06
CA ALA A 219 34.72 12.51 -7.80
C ALA A 219 34.57 13.29 -9.12
N VAL A 220 33.33 13.57 -9.51
CA VAL A 220 33.04 14.53 -10.58
C VAL A 220 33.00 15.92 -9.97
N SER A 221 33.98 16.74 -10.30
CA SER A 221 33.91 18.17 -9.96
C SER A 221 32.81 18.78 -10.83
N ALA A 222 31.70 19.18 -10.23
CA ALA A 222 30.72 20.02 -10.91
C ALA A 222 31.42 21.34 -11.29
N CYS A 223 31.39 21.71 -12.57
CA CYS A 223 31.89 23.00 -13.02
C CYS A 223 30.97 24.11 -12.52
N ALA A 224 31.57 25.17 -11.97
CA ALA A 224 30.91 26.39 -11.52
C ALA A 224 30.28 27.20 -12.67
#